data_AF-A0A9P6GX46-F1
#
_entry.id   AF-A0A9P6GX46-F1
#
_cell.length_a   1.000
_cell.length_b   1.000
_cell.length_c   1.000
_cell.angle_alpha   90.00
_cell.angle_beta   90.00
_cell.angle_gamma   90.00
#
_symmetry.space_group_name_H-M   'P 1'
#
loop_
_entity.id
_entity.type
_entity.pdbx_description
1 polymer ?
#
loop_
_entity_poly.entity_id
_entity_poly.type
_entity_poly.pdbx_seq_one_letter_code
_entity_poly.pdbx_strand_id
1 'polypeptide(L)'
;MVPSSTQKEAPQSDTPTFARYATEDFVQGAGVAIFHIASARVVVCSAVDRRVGKYYFLPKGRRDAGEDTRAGAEREGYEEVRREQACPQPNPHPHPYPAITTQRKLANKRPPAQSGYRNRVLPLPSPHHQPQAHPRLTAPPTTAEPIWIQLMPLARNTKQYLLFWYIAETLPPSAEGALETGPDEPYKTPPAYPAGLTLAERVVQEPAGYEPRHHEGTGVDAEEAAYESRLVGVEEAVGLLGGTDGVMADVVRRGWEGIRLRWRMEEEGGEVPERFESPEQLAEAKRDTTLRSVRGEGS
;
A
#
# COMPACT_ATOMS: atom_id res chain seq x y z
N MET A 1 30.97 16.52 -17.69
CA MET A 1 29.51 16.65 -17.87
C MET A 1 28.92 15.26 -17.77
N VAL A 2 28.21 14.99 -16.68
CA VAL A 2 27.54 13.71 -16.43
C VAL A 2 26.10 13.87 -16.96
N PRO A 3 25.57 12.93 -17.77
CA PRO A 3 24.23 13.10 -18.33
C PRO A 3 23.17 13.01 -17.23
N SER A 4 22.24 13.97 -17.32
CA SER A 4 21.04 14.11 -16.50
C SER A 4 20.21 12.83 -16.53
N SER A 5 19.88 12.30 -15.35
CA SER A 5 18.88 11.25 -15.16
C SER A 5 17.54 11.75 -15.68
N THR A 6 17.01 11.12 -16.73
CA THR A 6 15.65 11.34 -17.20
C THR A 6 14.70 10.70 -16.18
N GLN A 7 14.14 11.50 -15.27
CA GLN A 7 13.04 11.06 -14.43
C GLN A 7 11.85 10.77 -15.35
N LYS A 8 11.43 9.52 -15.43
CA LYS A 8 10.27 9.09 -16.20
C LYS A 8 9.03 9.43 -15.40
N GLU A 9 8.17 10.29 -15.94
CA GLU A 9 6.83 10.55 -15.39
C GLU A 9 6.06 9.22 -15.30
N ALA A 10 5.29 9.05 -14.23
CA ALA A 10 4.47 7.85 -14.03
C ALA A 10 3.56 7.63 -15.26
N PRO A 11 3.25 6.38 -15.63
CA PRO A 11 2.40 6.09 -16.77
C PRO A 11 1.04 6.77 -16.64
N GLN A 12 0.88 7.90 -17.32
CA GLN A 12 -0.36 8.62 -17.45
C GLN A 12 -0.98 8.22 -18.79
N SER A 13 -2.19 7.66 -18.74
CA SER A 13 -2.95 7.44 -19.98
C SER A 13 -3.59 8.77 -20.35
N ASP A 14 -3.12 9.38 -21.45
CA ASP A 14 -3.71 10.63 -21.95
C ASP A 14 -5.07 10.43 -22.61
N THR A 15 -5.52 9.17 -22.76
CA THR A 15 -6.81 8.82 -23.34
C THR A 15 -7.70 8.20 -22.28
N PRO A 16 -8.94 8.70 -22.07
CA PRO A 16 -9.86 8.08 -21.13
C PRO A 16 -10.15 6.63 -21.54
N THR A 17 -9.84 5.70 -20.65
CA THR A 17 -10.16 4.29 -20.85
C THR A 17 -11.59 4.04 -20.39
N PHE A 18 -12.52 3.86 -21.34
CA PHE A 18 -13.88 3.43 -21.04
C PHE A 18 -13.98 1.91 -21.12
N ALA A 19 -14.29 1.27 -20.01
CA ALA A 19 -14.57 -0.16 -19.94
C ALA A 19 -15.76 -0.44 -19.03
N ARG A 20 -16.48 -1.53 -19.29
CA ARG A 20 -17.64 -1.97 -18.49
C ARG A 20 -17.46 -3.43 -18.14
N TYR A 21 -17.66 -3.76 -16.87
CA TYR A 21 -17.55 -5.11 -16.34
C TYR A 21 -18.78 -5.40 -15.50
N ALA A 22 -19.31 -6.62 -15.61
CA ALA A 22 -20.31 -7.11 -14.68
C ALA A 22 -19.66 -7.26 -13.30
N THR A 23 -20.41 -7.04 -12.22
CA THR A 23 -19.86 -7.05 -10.86
C THR A 23 -19.28 -8.42 -10.49
N GLU A 24 -19.90 -9.50 -10.97
CA GLU A 24 -19.47 -10.90 -10.79
C GLU A 24 -18.12 -11.24 -11.48
N ASP A 25 -17.74 -10.44 -12.48
CA ASP A 25 -16.47 -10.54 -13.20
C ASP A 25 -15.42 -9.56 -12.66
N PHE A 26 -15.75 -8.87 -11.57
CA PHE A 26 -14.90 -7.86 -10.95
C PHE A 26 -14.43 -8.32 -9.57
N VAL A 27 -13.12 -8.33 -9.36
CA VAL A 27 -12.49 -8.61 -8.07
C VAL A 27 -11.86 -7.32 -7.57
N GLN A 28 -12.16 -6.96 -6.33
CA GLN A 28 -11.50 -5.84 -5.65
C GLN A 28 -10.44 -6.39 -4.70
N GLY A 29 -9.31 -5.71 -4.65
CA GLY A 29 -8.22 -6.04 -3.74
C GLY A 29 -7.58 -4.80 -3.17
N ALA A 30 -6.79 -5.03 -2.13
CA ALA A 30 -6.00 -4.01 -1.48
C ALA A 30 -4.56 -4.49 -1.34
N GLY A 31 -3.62 -3.55 -1.49
CA GLY A 31 -2.21 -3.75 -1.25
C GLY A 31 -1.65 -2.61 -0.42
N VAL A 32 -0.53 -2.85 0.24
CA VAL A 32 0.03 -1.87 1.17
C VAL A 32 1.55 -1.85 1.16
N ALA A 33 2.12 -0.65 1.21
CA ALA A 33 3.53 -0.46 1.55
C ALA A 33 3.63 -0.08 3.03
N ILE A 34 4.23 -0.95 3.84
CA ILE A 34 4.32 -0.79 5.30
C ILE A 34 5.69 -0.20 5.64
N PHE A 35 5.71 1.06 6.08
CA PHE A 35 6.93 1.76 6.46
C PHE A 35 7.19 1.67 7.96
N HIS A 36 8.43 1.39 8.33
CA HIS A 36 8.92 1.70 9.66
C HIS A 36 9.59 3.08 9.59
N ILE A 37 8.83 4.10 10.00
CA ILE A 37 9.17 5.52 9.78
C ILE A 37 10.49 5.88 10.46
N ALA A 38 10.68 5.46 11.73
CA ALA A 38 11.85 5.81 12.53
C ALA A 38 13.19 5.38 11.90
N SER A 39 13.18 4.31 11.10
CA SER A 39 14.39 3.76 10.47
C SER A 39 14.43 3.91 8.95
N ALA A 40 13.46 4.60 8.35
CA ALA A 40 13.34 4.74 6.89
C ALA A 40 13.42 3.39 6.15
N ARG A 41 12.71 2.40 6.67
CA ARG A 41 12.61 1.05 6.08
C ARG A 41 11.19 0.75 5.67
N VAL A 42 11.05 -0.16 4.70
CA VAL A 42 9.76 -0.64 4.21
C VAL A 42 9.77 -2.16 4.15
N VAL A 43 8.63 -2.75 4.45
CA VAL A 43 8.45 -4.19 4.38
C VAL A 43 8.42 -4.63 2.91
N VAL A 44 9.29 -5.57 2.56
CA VAL A 44 9.30 -6.24 1.26
C VAL A 44 9.15 -7.73 1.48
N CYS A 45 8.22 -8.32 0.74
CA CYS A 45 8.01 -9.76 0.71
C CYS A 45 8.73 -10.36 -0.50
N SER A 46 9.13 -11.62 -0.40
CA SER A 46 9.79 -12.36 -1.46
C SER A 46 9.35 -13.81 -1.50
N ALA A 47 9.37 -14.37 -2.70
CA ALA A 47 9.03 -15.77 -2.93
C ALA A 47 9.92 -16.34 -4.03
N VAL A 48 10.06 -17.66 -4.07
CA VAL A 48 10.82 -18.36 -5.10
C VAL A 48 9.85 -19.08 -6.03
N ASP A 49 9.78 -18.64 -7.27
CA ASP A 49 9.06 -19.33 -8.34
C ASP A 49 10.03 -20.16 -9.20
N ARG A 50 9.59 -21.32 -9.65
CA ARG A 50 10.45 -22.25 -10.43
C ARG A 50 10.87 -21.69 -11.79
N ARG A 51 10.15 -20.73 -12.36
CA ARG A 51 10.39 -20.15 -13.69
C ARG A 51 11.13 -18.83 -13.61
N VAL A 52 10.75 -17.96 -12.68
CA VAL A 52 11.33 -16.60 -12.58
C VAL A 52 12.38 -16.47 -11.47
N GLY A 53 12.57 -17.50 -10.65
CA GLY A 53 13.49 -17.46 -9.51
C GLY A 53 12.91 -16.66 -8.34
N LYS A 54 13.79 -16.08 -7.52
CA LYS A 54 13.38 -15.23 -6.39
C LYS A 54 12.85 -13.91 -6.92
N TYR A 55 11.62 -13.55 -6.54
CA TYR A 55 10.98 -12.29 -6.90
C TYR A 55 10.47 -11.59 -5.64
N TYR A 56 10.28 -10.28 -5.74
CA TYR A 56 9.90 -9.42 -4.64
C TYR A 56 8.58 -8.71 -4.92
N PHE A 57 7.82 -8.43 -3.87
CA PHE A 57 6.53 -7.77 -3.96
C PHE A 57 6.15 -7.11 -2.63
N LEU A 58 5.17 -6.22 -2.68
CA LEU A 58 4.49 -5.66 -1.52
C LEU A 58 3.29 -6.54 -1.15
N PRO A 59 2.92 -6.63 0.14
CA PRO A 59 1.77 -7.40 0.57
C PRO A 59 0.48 -6.87 -0.05
N LYS A 60 -0.37 -7.80 -0.49
CA LYS A 60 -1.64 -7.52 -1.15
C LYS A 60 -2.49 -8.79 -1.27
N GLY A 61 -3.80 -8.57 -1.32
CA GLY A 61 -4.75 -9.63 -1.63
C GLY A 61 -6.17 -9.11 -1.83
N ARG A 62 -7.11 -10.04 -1.75
CA ARG A 62 -8.50 -9.77 -2.12
C ARG A 62 -9.21 -9.17 -0.91
N ARG A 63 -10.07 -8.20 -1.18
CA ARG A 63 -10.97 -7.69 -0.16
C ARG A 63 -12.06 -8.70 0.13
N ASP A 64 -12.42 -8.87 1.39
CA ASP A 64 -13.55 -9.68 1.79
C ASP A 64 -14.90 -9.02 1.44
N ALA A 65 -15.95 -9.82 1.34
CA ALA A 65 -17.28 -9.31 1.02
C ALA A 65 -17.76 -8.36 2.14
N GLY A 66 -18.09 -7.12 1.78
CA GLY A 66 -18.53 -6.08 2.72
C GLY A 66 -17.41 -5.38 3.51
N GLU A 67 -16.15 -5.80 3.36
CA GLU A 67 -15.00 -5.19 4.04
C GLU A 67 -14.67 -3.79 3.48
N ASP A 68 -14.20 -2.85 4.30
CA ASP A 68 -13.68 -1.58 3.80
C ASP A 68 -12.32 -1.77 3.11
N THR A 69 -12.05 -1.08 1.98
CA THR A 69 -10.78 -1.28 1.24
C THR A 69 -9.53 -0.94 2.04
N ARG A 70 -9.62 0.03 2.98
CA ARG A 70 -8.51 0.39 3.86
C ARG A 70 -8.28 -0.71 4.89
N ALA A 71 -9.36 -1.18 5.53
CA ALA A 71 -9.28 -2.30 6.46
C ALA A 71 -8.70 -3.56 5.79
N GLY A 72 -9.13 -3.84 4.55
CA GLY A 72 -8.56 -4.92 3.74
C GLY A 72 -7.07 -4.73 3.44
N ALA A 73 -6.59 -3.49 3.25
CA ALA A 73 -5.17 -3.24 3.08
C ALA A 73 -4.36 -3.54 4.36
N GLU A 74 -4.88 -3.16 5.53
CA GLU A 74 -4.23 -3.43 6.82
C GLU A 74 -4.20 -4.92 7.14
N ARG A 75 -5.33 -5.58 6.87
CA ARG A 75 -5.50 -7.03 6.99
C ARG A 75 -4.52 -7.75 6.07
N GLU A 76 -4.55 -7.51 4.76
CA GLU A 76 -3.62 -8.13 3.81
C GLU A 76 -2.14 -7.79 4.08
N GLY A 77 -1.88 -6.63 4.71
CA GLY A 77 -0.55 -6.27 5.19
C GLY A 77 -0.08 -7.12 6.37
N TYR A 78 -0.98 -7.45 7.31
CA TYR A 78 -0.66 -8.18 8.54
C TYR A 78 -0.95 -9.67 8.46
N GLU A 79 -2.23 -10.00 8.24
CA GLU A 79 -2.73 -11.36 8.25
C GLU A 79 -1.82 -12.10 7.33
N GLU A 80 -1.16 -13.03 7.93
CA GLU A 80 -0.81 -14.28 7.37
C GLU A 80 -1.73 -15.14 8.39
N VAL A 81 -2.64 -16.04 7.99
CA VAL A 81 -3.15 -17.11 8.91
C VAL A 81 -2.97 -18.56 8.41
N ARG A 82 -2.38 -19.37 9.32
CA ARG A 82 -2.12 -20.82 9.31
C ARG A 82 -3.37 -21.72 9.17
N ARG A 83 -3.17 -22.82 8.43
CA ARG A 83 -3.84 -24.15 8.45
C ARG A 83 -5.37 -24.19 8.51
N GLU A 84 -5.92 -24.58 7.36
CA GLU A 84 -7.12 -25.40 7.17
C GLU A 84 -7.44 -26.34 8.36
N GLN A 85 -8.36 -25.91 9.23
CA GLN A 85 -9.35 -26.83 9.78
C GLN A 85 -10.69 -26.47 9.16
N ALA A 86 -11.19 -27.44 8.39
CA ALA A 86 -12.45 -27.44 7.67
C ALA A 86 -13.53 -26.56 8.32
N CYS A 87 -13.95 -25.52 7.59
CA CYS A 87 -15.28 -24.97 7.78
C CYS A 87 -16.26 -26.16 7.64
N PRO A 88 -17.07 -26.49 8.66
CA PRO A 88 -18.08 -27.53 8.53
C PRO A 88 -19.07 -27.05 7.47
N GLN A 89 -19.01 -27.67 6.30
CA GLN A 89 -19.96 -27.40 5.22
C GLN A 89 -21.37 -27.62 5.79
N PRO A 90 -22.31 -26.66 5.65
CA PRO A 90 -23.70 -26.91 5.99
C PRO A 90 -24.19 -28.08 5.12
N ASN A 91 -24.85 -29.05 5.77
CA ASN A 91 -25.35 -30.28 5.17
C ASN A 91 -25.98 -30.05 3.78
N PRO A 92 -25.65 -30.86 2.76
CA PRO A 92 -26.28 -30.75 1.46
C PRO A 92 -27.73 -31.24 1.56
N HIS A 93 -28.68 -30.31 1.56
CA HIS A 93 -30.04 -30.65 1.15
C HIS A 93 -30.02 -31.02 -0.35
N PRO A 94 -30.72 -32.10 -0.76
CA PRO A 94 -30.72 -32.54 -2.14
C PRO A 94 -31.54 -31.57 -3.01
N HIS A 95 -30.86 -30.67 -3.72
CA HIS A 95 -31.45 -29.90 -4.82
C HIS A 95 -30.95 -30.47 -6.17
N PRO A 96 -31.83 -30.67 -7.18
CA PRO A 96 -31.50 -31.43 -8.38
C PRO A 96 -30.83 -30.56 -9.44
N TYR A 97 -29.59 -30.13 -9.19
CA TYR A 97 -28.71 -29.61 -10.24
C TYR A 97 -27.41 -30.42 -10.24
N PRO A 98 -26.92 -30.87 -11.41
CA PRO A 98 -25.70 -31.67 -11.48
C PRO A 98 -24.51 -30.85 -10.97
N ALA A 99 -23.90 -31.34 -9.89
CA ALA A 99 -22.70 -30.78 -9.28
C ALA A 99 -21.56 -30.78 -10.31
N ILE A 100 -21.17 -29.59 -10.76
CA ILE A 100 -19.94 -29.41 -11.52
C ILE A 100 -18.78 -29.45 -10.53
N THR A 101 -18.25 -30.65 -10.31
CA THR A 101 -17.00 -30.89 -9.58
C THR A 101 -15.83 -30.34 -10.39
N THR A 102 -15.52 -29.04 -10.24
CA THR A 102 -14.29 -28.46 -10.81
C THR A 102 -13.57 -27.56 -9.80
N GLN A 103 -13.19 -28.10 -8.65
CA GLN A 103 -12.07 -27.54 -7.86
C GLN A 103 -10.71 -27.98 -8.44
N ARG A 104 -10.53 -27.77 -9.75
CA ARG A 104 -9.25 -28.06 -10.42
C ARG A 104 -8.41 -26.79 -10.42
N LYS A 105 -7.42 -26.75 -9.51
CA LYS A 105 -6.20 -25.93 -9.52
C LYS A 105 -6.12 -24.92 -10.67
N LEU A 106 -6.49 -23.67 -10.39
CA LEU A 106 -6.18 -22.50 -11.22
C LEU A 106 -4.68 -22.22 -11.13
N ALA A 107 -3.90 -23.00 -11.90
CA ALA A 107 -2.45 -22.98 -11.97
C ALA A 107 -1.86 -21.75 -12.71
N ASN A 108 -2.31 -20.55 -12.36
CA ASN A 108 -1.71 -19.27 -12.80
C ASN A 108 -2.07 -18.10 -11.87
N LYS A 109 -2.41 -18.38 -10.61
CA LYS A 109 -2.68 -17.36 -9.60
C LYS A 109 -1.36 -17.05 -8.88
N ARG A 110 -0.85 -15.82 -8.99
CA ARG A 110 0.08 -15.32 -7.96
C ARG A 110 -0.75 -15.27 -6.66
N PRO A 111 -0.39 -16.00 -5.61
CA PRO A 111 -1.16 -16.05 -4.36
C PRO A 111 -1.28 -14.66 -3.69
N PRO A 112 -2.30 -14.43 -2.84
CA PRO A 112 -2.27 -13.30 -1.90
C PRO A 112 -1.01 -13.43 -1.05
N ALA A 113 -0.42 -12.29 -0.70
CA ALA A 113 0.91 -12.31 -0.15
C ALA A 113 0.97 -11.31 0.98
N GLN A 114 1.54 -11.77 2.08
CA GLN A 114 1.25 -11.26 3.41
C GLN A 114 2.56 -11.14 4.18
N SER A 115 2.66 -10.20 5.12
CA SER A 115 3.97 -9.81 5.65
C SER A 115 4.28 -10.18 7.09
N GLY A 116 3.29 -10.53 7.90
CA GLY A 116 3.48 -10.78 9.34
C GLY A 116 3.75 -9.52 10.18
N TYR A 117 3.84 -8.33 9.59
CA TYR A 117 4.02 -7.07 10.31
C TYR A 117 2.67 -6.40 10.60
N ARG A 118 2.41 -6.10 11.88
CA ARG A 118 1.27 -5.25 12.25
C ARG A 118 1.48 -3.88 11.65
N ASN A 119 0.43 -3.38 11.03
CA ASN A 119 0.47 -2.13 10.30
C ASN A 119 -0.85 -1.39 10.44
N ARG A 120 -0.82 -0.08 10.17
CA ARG A 120 -1.99 0.79 10.13
C ARG A 120 -1.84 1.77 8.98
N VAL A 121 -2.91 2.02 8.23
CA VAL A 121 -2.86 2.99 7.14
C VAL A 121 -2.48 4.36 7.66
N LEU A 122 -1.53 4.96 6.95
CA LEU A 122 -0.92 6.23 7.27
C LEU A 122 -1.55 7.33 6.40
N PRO A 123 -2.31 8.27 7.00
CA PRO A 123 -2.77 9.44 6.27
C PRO A 123 -1.58 10.28 5.79
N LEU A 124 -1.60 10.62 4.51
CA LEU A 124 -0.58 11.43 3.85
C LEU A 124 -1.19 12.68 3.20
N PRO A 125 -0.41 13.75 3.03
CA PRO A 125 -0.81 14.90 2.22
C PRO A 125 -0.77 14.47 0.74
N SER A 126 -1.92 14.03 0.23
CA SER A 126 -2.09 13.64 -1.17
C SER A 126 -3.18 14.49 -1.82
N PRO A 127 -2.93 15.06 -3.00
CA PRO A 127 -3.99 15.66 -3.80
C PRO A 127 -5.03 14.60 -4.17
N HIS A 128 -6.30 14.90 -3.94
CA HIS A 128 -7.40 14.04 -4.36
C HIS A 128 -8.55 14.86 -4.93
N HIS A 129 -9.34 14.23 -5.80
CA HIS A 129 -10.50 14.86 -6.41
C HIS A 129 -11.82 14.49 -5.71
N GLN A 130 -11.76 13.74 -4.60
CA GLN A 130 -12.94 13.38 -3.84
C GLN A 130 -13.62 14.61 -3.21
N PRO A 131 -14.96 14.70 -3.25
CA PRO A 131 -15.69 15.79 -2.63
C PRO A 131 -15.55 15.73 -1.10
N GLN A 132 -15.52 16.91 -0.47
CA GLN A 132 -15.56 17.01 0.98
C GLN A 132 -17.00 16.88 1.50
N ALA A 133 -17.16 16.22 2.64
CA ALA A 133 -18.43 16.12 3.33
C ALA A 133 -18.99 17.51 3.67
N HIS A 134 -20.31 17.68 3.56
CA HIS A 134 -21.00 18.91 3.89
C HIS A 134 -21.53 18.86 5.34
N PRO A 135 -21.40 19.95 6.14
CA PRO A 135 -20.77 21.22 5.81
C PRO A 135 -19.24 21.11 5.72
N ARG A 136 -18.63 21.87 4.79
CA ARG A 136 -17.17 21.95 4.63
C ARG A 136 -16.59 22.73 5.80
N LEU A 137 -16.34 22.06 6.92
CA LEU A 137 -15.80 22.70 8.12
C LEU A 137 -14.31 22.98 7.96
N THR A 138 -13.53 22.02 7.44
CA THR A 138 -12.15 22.15 6.96
C THR A 138 -11.80 20.90 6.14
N ALA A 139 -10.93 21.03 5.14
CA ALA A 139 -10.30 19.87 4.51
C ALA A 139 -9.23 19.33 5.46
N PRO A 140 -9.25 18.05 5.86
CA PRO A 140 -8.14 17.52 6.64
C PRO A 140 -6.85 17.60 5.79
N PRO A 141 -5.72 18.05 6.36
CA PRO A 141 -4.47 18.23 5.61
C PRO A 141 -3.85 16.88 5.18
N THR A 142 -4.41 15.76 5.61
CA THR A 142 -3.95 14.43 5.21
C THR A 142 -5.16 13.56 4.95
N THR A 143 -5.03 12.64 4.00
CA THR A 143 -6.06 11.64 3.72
C THR A 143 -5.47 10.25 3.70
N ALA A 144 -6.32 9.27 4.02
CA ALA A 144 -6.00 7.85 3.92
C ALA A 144 -6.65 7.25 2.67
N GLU A 145 -6.57 7.97 1.56
CA GLU A 145 -6.94 7.52 0.22
C GLU A 145 -5.80 6.67 -0.38
N PRO A 146 -6.10 5.78 -1.35
CA PRO A 146 -5.08 5.00 -2.04
C PRO A 146 -4.13 5.90 -2.85
N ILE A 147 -2.82 5.66 -2.74
CA ILE A 147 -1.79 6.43 -3.45
C ILE A 147 -1.63 5.98 -4.92
N TRP A 148 -2.08 4.77 -5.22
CA TRP A 148 -2.05 4.18 -6.56
C TRP A 148 -3.23 3.24 -6.76
N ILE A 149 -3.78 3.22 -7.96
CA ILE A 149 -4.86 2.30 -8.35
C ILE A 149 -4.42 1.57 -9.62
N GLN A 150 -4.57 0.26 -9.63
CA GLN A 150 -4.17 -0.59 -10.74
C GLN A 150 -5.31 -1.51 -11.16
N LEU A 151 -5.65 -1.50 -12.46
CA LEU A 151 -6.55 -2.48 -13.05
C LEU A 151 -5.72 -3.54 -13.79
N MET A 152 -5.95 -4.82 -13.50
CA MET A 152 -5.25 -5.94 -14.12
C MET A 152 -6.22 -7.06 -14.53
N PRO A 153 -5.95 -7.78 -15.63
CA PRO A 153 -6.73 -8.96 -15.96
C PRO A 153 -6.40 -10.12 -15.02
N LEU A 154 -7.41 -10.94 -14.70
CA LEU A 154 -7.32 -12.15 -13.90
C LEU A 154 -7.94 -13.34 -14.65
N ALA A 155 -7.55 -14.57 -14.28
CA ALA A 155 -8.17 -15.82 -14.74
C ALA A 155 -8.29 -15.92 -16.28
N ARG A 156 -7.15 -15.88 -16.99
CA ARG A 156 -7.10 -15.87 -18.46
C ARG A 156 -7.98 -14.77 -19.09
N ASN A 157 -7.98 -13.59 -18.49
CA ASN A 157 -8.72 -12.40 -18.92
C ASN A 157 -10.25 -12.49 -18.83
N THR A 158 -10.78 -13.42 -18.03
CA THR A 158 -12.24 -13.53 -17.80
C THR A 158 -12.73 -12.62 -16.67
N LYS A 159 -11.82 -12.21 -15.78
CA LYS A 159 -12.13 -11.32 -14.66
C LYS A 159 -11.19 -10.13 -14.66
N GLN A 160 -11.62 -9.02 -14.07
CA GLN A 160 -10.77 -7.88 -13.79
C GLN A 160 -10.45 -7.81 -12.30
N TYR A 161 -9.26 -7.34 -12.00
CA TYR A 161 -8.78 -7.12 -10.65
C TYR A 161 -8.43 -5.64 -10.48
N LEU A 162 -9.23 -4.94 -9.68
CA LEU A 162 -8.95 -3.56 -9.29
C LEU A 162 -8.27 -3.57 -7.93
N LEU A 163 -7.02 -3.11 -7.92
CA LEU A 163 -6.15 -3.11 -6.77
C LEU A 163 -5.90 -1.67 -6.30
N PHE A 164 -6.25 -1.41 -5.05
CA PHE A 164 -5.98 -0.15 -4.36
C PHE A 164 -4.70 -0.29 -3.53
N TRP A 165 -3.73 0.58 -3.74
CA TRP A 165 -2.48 0.60 -2.98
C TRP A 165 -2.51 1.70 -1.93
N TYR A 166 -2.30 1.30 -0.68
CA TYR A 166 -2.24 2.19 0.47
C TYR A 166 -0.82 2.29 1.01
N ILE A 167 -0.58 3.35 1.79
CA ILE A 167 0.61 3.50 2.60
C ILE A 167 0.23 3.24 4.04
N ALA A 168 1.02 2.43 4.74
CA ALA A 168 0.86 2.14 6.15
C ALA A 168 2.17 2.34 6.90
N GLU A 169 2.06 2.41 8.21
CA GLU A 169 3.21 2.37 9.10
C GLU A 169 3.13 1.17 10.05
N THR A 170 4.28 0.72 10.54
CA THR A 170 4.36 -0.25 11.64
C THR A 170 3.76 0.32 12.92
N LEU A 171 3.40 -0.56 13.86
CA LEU A 171 2.83 -0.15 15.14
C LEU A 171 3.90 0.02 16.21
N PRO A 172 3.73 0.93 17.18
CA PRO A 172 4.57 0.98 18.36
C PRO A 172 4.31 -0.23 19.28
N PRO A 173 5.28 -0.60 20.15
CA PRO A 173 5.17 -1.79 21.01
C PRO A 173 3.92 -1.79 21.90
N SER A 174 3.50 -0.61 22.37
CA SER A 174 2.33 -0.45 23.25
C SER A 174 1.01 -0.80 22.58
N ALA A 175 0.94 -0.72 21.25
CA ALA A 175 -0.27 -1.02 20.48
C ALA A 175 -0.36 -2.49 20.06
N GLU A 176 0.77 -3.20 19.92
CA GLU A 176 0.76 -4.59 19.44
C GLU A 176 0.04 -5.56 20.39
N GLY A 177 0.27 -5.43 21.71
CA GLY A 177 -0.27 -6.37 22.69
C GLY A 177 -1.80 -6.44 22.71
N ALA A 178 -2.48 -5.31 22.47
CA ALA A 178 -3.94 -5.25 22.40
C ALA A 178 -4.51 -5.89 21.13
N LEU A 179 -3.66 -6.09 20.12
CA LEU A 179 -4.05 -6.59 18.80
C LEU A 179 -3.66 -8.05 18.61
N GLU A 180 -3.04 -8.70 19.60
CA GLU A 180 -2.79 -10.14 19.54
C GLU A 180 -4.10 -10.89 19.30
N THR A 181 -4.12 -11.67 18.23
CA THR A 181 -5.25 -12.51 17.82
C THR A 181 -4.92 -13.97 18.11
N GLY A 182 -5.83 -14.65 18.81
CA GLY A 182 -5.78 -16.09 18.95
C GLY A 182 -6.02 -16.81 17.60
N PRO A 183 -5.76 -18.13 17.50
CA PRO A 183 -5.90 -18.89 16.26
C PRO A 183 -7.28 -18.84 15.58
N ASP A 184 -8.34 -18.70 16.37
CA ASP A 184 -9.73 -18.67 15.89
C ASP A 184 -10.39 -17.29 16.05
N GLU A 185 -9.59 -16.26 16.36
CA GLU A 185 -10.09 -14.89 16.51
C GLU A 185 -9.97 -14.13 15.18
N PRO A 186 -11.00 -13.34 14.80
CA PRO A 186 -10.92 -12.50 13.61
C PRO A 186 -9.81 -11.45 13.78
N TYR A 187 -9.22 -11.02 12.66
CA TYR A 187 -8.23 -9.95 12.66
C TYR A 187 -8.73 -8.71 13.40
N LYS A 188 -7.93 -8.26 14.36
CA LYS A 188 -8.17 -7.02 15.11
C LYS A 188 -7.54 -5.86 14.35
N THR A 189 -8.40 -5.02 13.77
CA THR A 189 -7.98 -3.77 13.13
C THR A 189 -7.32 -2.85 14.16
N PRO A 190 -6.16 -2.25 13.85
CA PRO A 190 -5.57 -1.26 14.74
C PRO A 190 -6.48 -0.04 14.90
N PRO A 191 -6.50 0.62 16.07
CA PRO A 191 -7.24 1.86 16.23
C PRO A 191 -6.67 2.96 15.32
N ALA A 192 -7.49 3.89 14.83
CA ALA A 192 -6.95 5.03 14.08
C ALA A 192 -6.04 5.89 14.96
N TYR A 193 -5.03 6.54 14.36
CA TYR A 193 -4.26 7.55 15.10
C TYR A 193 -5.13 8.76 15.44
N PRO A 194 -4.90 9.41 16.60
CA PRO A 194 -5.49 10.72 16.87
C PRO A 194 -5.12 11.70 15.75
N ALA A 195 -6.10 12.50 15.29
CA ALA A 195 -5.95 13.36 14.13
C ALA A 195 -4.82 14.41 14.26
N GLY A 196 -4.46 14.81 15.49
CA GLY A 196 -3.39 15.77 15.76
C GLY A 196 -2.01 15.15 16.03
N LEU A 197 -1.88 13.81 16.02
CA LEU A 197 -0.62 13.17 16.35
C LEU A 197 0.34 13.19 15.15
N THR A 198 1.42 13.95 15.30
CA THR A 198 2.48 14.15 14.30
C THR A 198 3.32 12.90 14.08
N LEU A 199 4.06 12.83 12.97
CA LEU A 199 5.03 11.77 12.71
C LEU A 199 6.16 11.78 13.74
N ALA A 200 6.63 12.96 14.16
CA ALA A 200 7.66 13.08 15.18
C ALA A 200 7.23 12.45 16.52
N GLU A 201 6.00 12.73 16.96
CA GLU A 201 5.44 12.12 18.18
C GLU A 201 5.21 10.62 18.05
N ARG A 202 4.92 10.10 16.84
CA ARG A 202 4.82 8.65 16.59
C ARG A 202 6.18 7.96 16.70
N VAL A 203 7.22 8.55 16.11
CA VAL A 203 8.59 8.03 16.20
C VAL A 203 9.05 7.97 17.67
N VAL A 204 8.66 8.93 18.51
CA VAL A 204 8.97 8.92 19.95
C VAL A 204 8.29 7.76 20.71
N GLN A 205 7.21 7.19 20.19
CA GLN A 205 6.54 6.02 20.80
C GLN A 205 7.32 4.71 20.57
N GLU A 206 8.30 4.73 19.68
CA GLU A 206 9.18 3.60 19.40
C GLU A 206 10.51 3.81 20.15
N PRO A 207 10.89 2.92 21.10
CA PRO A 207 12.14 3.08 21.84
C PRO A 207 13.35 2.99 20.89
N ALA A 208 14.46 3.64 21.26
CA ALA A 208 15.67 3.61 20.44
C ALA A 208 16.14 2.17 20.18
N GLY A 209 16.33 1.82 18.90
CA GLY A 209 16.70 0.47 18.48
C GLY A 209 15.53 -0.52 18.43
N TYR A 210 14.30 -0.06 18.57
CA TYR A 210 13.11 -0.89 18.36
C TYR A 210 13.08 -1.46 16.94
N GLU A 211 12.77 -2.75 16.87
CA GLU A 211 12.49 -3.46 15.65
C GLU A 211 11.02 -3.91 15.68
N PRO A 212 10.20 -3.51 14.69
CA PRO A 212 8.82 -3.96 14.59
C PRO A 212 8.72 -5.48 14.64
N ARG A 213 7.75 -6.00 15.39
CA ARG A 213 7.61 -7.44 15.56
C ARG A 213 7.15 -8.07 14.25
N HIS A 214 7.92 -9.05 13.80
CA HIS A 214 7.49 -9.96 12.74
C HIS A 214 6.78 -11.16 13.37
N HIS A 215 5.50 -11.33 13.05
CA HIS A 215 4.72 -12.49 13.48
C HIS A 215 4.93 -13.63 12.49
N GLU A 216 5.43 -14.77 12.96
CA GLU A 216 5.65 -15.93 12.10
C GLU A 216 4.43 -16.83 11.96
N GLY A 217 4.42 -17.53 10.82
CA GLY A 217 3.54 -18.64 10.50
C GLY A 217 2.13 -18.11 10.43
N THR A 218 1.94 -17.45 9.34
CA THR A 218 0.77 -16.72 9.04
C THR A 218 0.48 -17.14 7.52
N GLY A 219 1.23 -17.98 6.79
CA GLY A 219 0.89 -18.33 5.38
C GLY A 219 -0.52 -18.95 5.19
N VAL A 220 -1.32 -18.50 4.19
CA VAL A 220 -2.68 -19.06 3.92
C VAL A 220 -2.60 -20.49 3.38
N ASP A 221 -1.57 -20.79 2.61
CA ASP A 221 -1.31 -22.13 2.11
C ASP A 221 0.17 -22.52 2.18
N ALA A 222 0.46 -23.78 1.83
CA ALA A 222 1.82 -24.32 1.84
C ALA A 222 2.76 -23.65 0.82
N GLU A 223 2.22 -22.95 -0.17
CA GLU A 223 2.99 -22.16 -1.15
C GLU A 223 3.35 -20.80 -0.55
N GLU A 224 2.42 -20.16 0.15
CA GLU A 224 2.63 -18.89 0.86
C GLU A 224 3.50 -19.03 2.12
N ALA A 225 3.53 -20.22 2.75
CA ALA A 225 4.47 -20.52 3.83
C ALA A 225 5.96 -20.45 3.41
N ALA A 226 6.24 -20.41 2.10
CA ALA A 226 7.60 -20.20 1.58
C ALA A 226 7.94 -18.71 1.39
N TYR A 227 7.03 -17.80 1.73
CA TYR A 227 7.27 -16.37 1.58
C TYR A 227 8.13 -15.87 2.73
N GLU A 228 9.09 -15.01 2.38
CA GLU A 228 9.94 -14.33 3.34
C GLU A 228 9.60 -12.85 3.28
N SER A 229 9.26 -12.23 4.41
CA SER A 229 9.15 -10.79 4.54
C SER A 229 10.32 -10.24 5.34
N ARG A 230 10.70 -8.99 5.05
CA ARG A 230 11.75 -8.29 5.80
C ARG A 230 11.62 -6.78 5.65
N LEU A 231 12.09 -6.05 6.66
CA LEU A 231 12.32 -4.61 6.57
C LEU A 231 13.64 -4.33 5.85
N VAL A 232 13.57 -3.56 4.76
CA VAL A 232 14.75 -3.11 4.00
C VAL A 232 14.72 -1.59 3.82
N GLY A 233 15.85 -0.97 3.51
CA GLY A 233 15.90 0.46 3.23
C GLY A 233 15.03 0.83 2.01
N VAL A 234 14.47 2.05 2.00
CA VAL A 234 13.56 2.49 0.91
C VAL A 234 14.18 2.32 -0.49
N GLU A 235 15.44 2.74 -0.67
CA GLU A 235 16.13 2.62 -1.98
C GLU A 235 16.38 1.15 -2.36
N GLU A 236 16.70 0.29 -1.39
CA GLU A 236 16.82 -1.15 -1.61
C GLU A 236 15.48 -1.75 -2.05
N ALA A 237 14.39 -1.39 -1.36
CA ALA A 237 13.05 -1.85 -1.71
C ALA A 237 12.67 -1.47 -3.15
N VAL A 238 12.93 -0.22 -3.54
CA VAL A 238 12.69 0.26 -4.90
C VAL A 238 13.46 -0.61 -5.91
N GLY A 239 14.74 -0.91 -5.64
CA GLY A 239 15.54 -1.80 -6.48
C GLY A 239 14.96 -3.21 -6.58
N LEU A 240 14.59 -3.82 -5.45
CA LEU A 240 14.01 -5.16 -5.39
C LEU A 240 12.66 -5.26 -6.10
N LEU A 241 11.84 -4.21 -6.03
CA LEU A 241 10.47 -4.15 -6.58
C LEU A 241 10.42 -3.76 -8.06
N GLY A 242 11.54 -3.85 -8.79
CA GLY A 242 11.61 -3.61 -10.24
C GLY A 242 12.08 -2.21 -10.62
N GLY A 243 12.67 -1.46 -9.70
CA GLY A 243 13.33 -0.18 -9.98
C GLY A 243 12.37 0.85 -10.56
N THR A 244 12.72 1.44 -11.70
CA THR A 244 11.95 2.51 -12.37
C THR A 244 10.74 2.02 -13.14
N ASP A 245 10.60 0.71 -13.39
CA ASP A 245 9.52 0.15 -14.21
C ASP A 245 8.50 -0.69 -13.38
N GLY A 246 8.72 -0.79 -12.07
CA GLY A 246 7.86 -1.56 -11.16
C GLY A 246 6.75 -0.70 -10.54
N VAL A 247 5.48 -1.09 -10.72
CA VAL A 247 4.33 -0.43 -10.06
C VAL A 247 4.50 -0.42 -8.53
N MET A 248 4.98 -1.51 -7.94
CA MET A 248 5.21 -1.57 -6.50
C MET A 248 6.36 -0.66 -6.06
N ALA A 249 7.37 -0.46 -6.90
CA ALA A 249 8.42 0.51 -6.65
C ALA A 249 7.89 1.96 -6.73
N ASP A 250 6.96 2.26 -7.64
CA ASP A 250 6.26 3.55 -7.68
C ASP A 250 5.44 3.80 -6.41
N VAL A 251 4.75 2.78 -5.90
CA VAL A 251 4.00 2.86 -4.64
C VAL A 251 4.94 3.21 -3.47
N VAL A 252 6.10 2.54 -3.37
CA VAL A 252 7.09 2.85 -2.33
C VAL A 252 7.63 4.27 -2.48
N ARG A 253 8.01 4.70 -3.68
CA ARG A 253 8.54 6.05 -3.92
C ARG A 253 7.52 7.12 -3.54
N ARG A 254 6.29 7.02 -4.03
CA ARG A 254 5.20 7.95 -3.72
C ARG A 254 4.85 7.98 -2.23
N GLY A 255 4.84 6.80 -1.59
CA GLY A 255 4.61 6.71 -0.15
C GLY A 255 5.69 7.42 0.64
N TRP A 256 6.96 7.19 0.30
CA TRP A 256 8.07 7.84 0.98
C TRP A 256 8.12 9.35 0.73
N GLU A 257 7.84 9.80 -0.49
CA GLU A 257 7.70 11.23 -0.82
C GLU A 257 6.57 11.88 0.00
N GLY A 258 5.43 11.21 0.12
CA GLY A 258 4.32 11.68 0.94
C GLY A 258 4.65 11.75 2.43
N ILE A 259 5.40 10.77 2.97
CA ILE A 259 5.89 10.80 4.36
C ILE A 259 6.84 11.98 4.57
N ARG A 260 7.78 12.20 3.65
CA ARG A 260 8.71 13.35 3.71
C ARG A 260 8.00 14.69 3.57
N LEU A 261 6.98 14.77 2.72
CA LEU A 261 6.16 15.97 2.60
C LEU A 261 5.41 16.25 3.90
N ARG A 262 4.82 15.22 4.50
CA ARG A 262 4.14 15.34 5.79
C ARG A 262 5.06 15.84 6.90
N TRP A 263 6.28 15.29 7.00
CA TRP A 263 7.27 15.77 7.97
C TRP A 263 7.54 17.26 7.82
N ARG A 264 7.82 17.72 6.60
CA ARG A 264 8.08 19.15 6.34
C ARG A 264 6.89 20.03 6.74
N MET A 265 5.67 19.62 6.39
CA MET A 265 4.47 20.37 6.76
C MET A 265 4.28 20.45 8.27
N GLU A 266 4.51 19.36 8.99
CA GLU A 266 4.39 19.31 10.46
C GLU A 266 5.50 20.15 11.14
N GLU A 267 6.71 20.21 10.59
CA GLU A 267 7.81 21.05 11.08
C GLU A 267 7.60 22.55 10.80
N GLU A 268 7.11 22.88 9.60
CA GLU A 268 6.92 24.26 9.15
C GLU A 268 5.57 24.86 9.60
N GLY A 269 4.70 24.07 10.23
CA GLY A 269 3.34 24.46 10.60
C GLY A 269 2.44 24.77 9.38
N GLY A 270 2.77 24.18 8.23
CA GLY A 270 2.22 24.55 6.91
C GLY A 270 0.96 23.78 6.51
N GLU A 271 0.12 24.45 5.72
CA GLU A 271 -1.03 23.84 5.01
C GLU A 271 -0.58 22.95 3.84
N VAL A 272 -1.45 22.03 3.39
CA VAL A 272 -1.17 21.17 2.23
C VAL A 272 -1.01 22.02 0.98
N PRO A 273 0.07 21.87 0.19
CA PRO A 273 0.11 22.44 -1.14
C PRO A 273 -1.04 21.87 -1.98
N GLU A 274 -1.93 22.73 -2.51
CA GLU A 274 -3.07 22.30 -3.35
C GLU A 274 -2.66 21.44 -4.56
N ARG A 275 -1.38 21.45 -4.95
CA ARG A 275 -0.79 20.60 -5.99
C ARG A 275 0.56 20.05 -5.56
N PHE A 276 0.77 18.78 -5.86
CA PHE A 276 2.10 18.18 -5.89
C PHE A 276 2.84 18.83 -7.07
N GLU A 277 3.70 19.81 -6.80
CA GLU A 277 4.54 20.38 -7.84
C GLU A 277 5.53 19.31 -8.29
N SER A 278 5.49 18.95 -9.58
CA SER A 278 6.48 18.05 -10.13
C SER A 278 7.89 18.65 -9.96
N PRO A 279 8.95 17.83 -9.91
CA PRO A 279 10.32 18.33 -9.88
C PRO A 279 10.63 19.33 -11.01
N GLU A 280 9.95 19.23 -12.15
CA GLU A 280 10.02 20.19 -13.24
C GLU A 280 9.36 21.53 -12.91
N GLN A 281 8.19 21.54 -12.27
CA GLN A 281 7.52 22.75 -11.81
C GLN A 281 8.35 23.49 -10.75
N LEU A 282 8.99 22.74 -9.84
CA LEU A 282 9.94 23.30 -8.87
C LEU A 282 11.21 23.86 -9.54
N ALA A 283 11.70 23.20 -10.61
CA ALA A 283 12.84 23.69 -11.37
C ALA A 283 12.51 24.95 -12.19
N GLU A 284 11.28 25.04 -12.70
CA GLU A 284 10.79 26.17 -13.48
C GLU A 284 10.51 27.40 -12.60
N ALA A 285 9.93 27.21 -11.41
CA ALA A 285 9.78 28.26 -10.39
C ALA A 285 11.14 28.83 -9.92
N LYS A 286 12.16 27.97 -9.79
CA LYS A 286 13.54 28.40 -9.49
C LYS A 286 14.20 29.16 -10.65
N ARG A 287 13.88 28.83 -11.90
CA ARG A 287 14.35 29.58 -13.08
C ARG A 287 13.71 30.96 -13.16
N ASP A 288 12.42 31.07 -12.85
CA ASP A 288 11.70 32.35 -12.90
C ASP A 288 12.14 33.30 -11.76
N THR A 289 12.49 32.74 -10.60
CA THR A 289 13.05 33.51 -9.48
C THR A 289 14.45 34.08 -9.83
N THR A 290 15.28 33.28 -10.51
CA THR A 290 16.62 33.70 -10.97
C THR A 290 16.53 34.78 -12.06
N LEU A 291 15.54 34.71 -12.96
CA LEU A 291 15.33 35.72 -14.01
C LEU A 291 14.84 37.07 -13.45
N ARG A 292 14.11 37.06 -12.34
CA ARG A 292 13.70 38.29 -11.65
C ARG A 292 14.84 38.98 -10.90
N SER A 293 15.80 38.22 -10.35
CA SER A 293 16.97 38.85 -9.67
C SER A 293 17.94 39.50 -10.66
N VAL A 294 18.05 38.98 -11.89
CA VAL A 294 18.96 39.54 -12.92
C VAL A 294 18.41 40.83 -13.57
N ARG A 295 17.11 41.10 -13.47
CA ARG A 295 16.50 42.35 -13.98
C ARG A 295 16.41 43.48 -12.94
N GLY A 296 16.93 43.27 -11.73
CA GLY A 296 16.81 44.19 -10.59
C GLY A 296 18.06 45.03 -10.27
N GLU A 297 19.13 44.96 -11.07
CA GLU A 297 20.31 45.81 -10.90
C GLU A 297 20.48 46.71 -12.13
N GLY A 298 19.93 47.92 -12.05
CA GLY A 298 20.02 48.92 -13.11
C GLY A 298 19.06 50.08 -12.93
N SER A 299 19.07 50.70 -11.73
CA SER A 299 18.70 52.11 -11.55
C SER A 299 19.97 52.94 -11.53
#